data_AF-A0A0S8E4V6-F1
#
_entry.id   AF-A0A0S8E4V6-F1
#
_cell.length_a   1.000
_cell.length_b   1.000
_cell.length_c   1.000
_cell.angle_alpha   90.00
_cell.angle_beta   90.00
_cell.angle_gamma   90.00
#
_symmetry.space_group_name_H-M   'P 1'
#
loop_
_entity.id
_entity.type
_entity.pdbx_description
1 polymer ?
#
loop_
_entity_poly.entity_id
_entity_poly.type
_entity_poly.pdbx_seq_one_letter_code
_entity_poly.pdbx_strand_id
1 'polypeptide(L)'
;MKALAGSLEALIDRVAAIRHTDPARCPRVVVTGDFFLRLSPSFLGEVHELYARRGIIVVPVGLNELLLYAAYAGMASAAEGWGLPPDSARAAAYACIRFYQPEGRNYLASWAAYRGLRYYEQRYRRLFLRTGLLVGGGHDISRLFDRASEHISPAIVGEAIPTVGKGIAAGDEGYDGIIAIGPFNCLPFRISEAILRPHSMQEGMPILTYESDGFSVPPAFLRQVEVHIQQVLANGSRGR
;
A
#
# COMPACT_ATOMS: atom_id res chain seq x y z
N MET A 1 -6.61 22.25 18.01
CA MET A 1 -7.01 20.84 17.81
C MET A 1 -8.53 20.63 17.70
N LYS A 2 -9.37 21.15 18.61
CA LYS A 2 -10.85 20.99 18.53
C LYS A 2 -11.48 21.53 17.23
N ALA A 3 -11.04 22.70 16.75
CA ALA A 3 -11.53 23.26 15.49
C ALA A 3 -11.19 22.38 14.27
N LEU A 4 -10.00 21.76 14.26
CA LEU A 4 -9.58 20.84 13.20
C LEU A 4 -10.41 19.54 13.22
N ALA A 5 -10.73 19.04 14.41
CA ALA A 5 -11.59 17.86 14.58
C ALA A 5 -13.03 18.12 14.12
N GLY A 6 -13.62 19.26 14.51
CA GLY A 6 -14.95 19.66 14.02
C GLY A 6 -14.99 19.88 12.50
N SER A 7 -13.90 20.41 11.93
CA SER A 7 -13.75 20.53 10.48
C SER A 7 -13.69 19.17 9.77
N LEU A 8 -13.08 18.16 10.39
CA LEU A 8 -12.97 16.81 9.82
C LEU A 8 -14.30 16.07 9.86
N GLU A 9 -15.04 16.15 10.97
CA GLU A 9 -16.37 15.54 11.08
C GLU A 9 -17.34 16.15 10.04
N ALA A 10 -17.34 17.48 9.92
CA ALA A 10 -18.13 18.15 8.89
C ALA A 10 -17.72 17.77 7.46
N LEU A 11 -16.43 17.51 7.21
CA LEU A 11 -15.97 16.99 5.92
C LEU A 11 -16.51 15.58 5.66
N ILE A 12 -16.43 14.69 6.67
CA ILE A 12 -16.92 13.32 6.57
C ILE A 12 -18.43 13.31 6.29
N ASP A 13 -19.21 14.11 7.00
CA ASP A 13 -20.66 14.18 6.79
C ASP A 13 -20.99 14.70 5.39
N ARG A 14 -20.24 15.70 4.87
CA ARG A 14 -20.40 16.16 3.47
C ARG A 14 -20.08 15.05 2.47
N VAL A 15 -19.01 14.30 2.68
CA VAL A 15 -18.61 13.20 1.78
C VAL A 15 -19.62 12.05 1.84
N ALA A 16 -20.10 11.70 3.03
CA ALA A 16 -21.11 10.65 3.21
C ALA A 16 -22.46 10.98 2.56
N ALA A 17 -22.77 12.27 2.37
CA ALA A 17 -23.99 12.71 1.67
C ALA A 17 -23.89 12.61 0.14
N ILE A 18 -22.68 12.44 -0.42
CA ILE A 18 -22.49 12.31 -1.86
C ILE A 18 -23.03 10.96 -2.30
N ARG A 19 -23.98 10.96 -3.24
CA ARG A 19 -24.48 9.71 -3.82
C ARG A 19 -23.39 9.06 -4.66
N HIS A 20 -23.11 7.79 -4.38
CA HIS A 20 -22.15 7.00 -5.13
C HIS A 20 -22.67 5.56 -5.32
N THR A 21 -22.12 4.87 -6.30
CA THR A 21 -22.31 3.42 -6.46
C THR A 21 -21.68 2.71 -5.27
N ASP A 22 -22.25 1.58 -4.84
CA ASP A 22 -21.67 0.71 -3.82
C ASP A 22 -20.26 0.26 -4.27
N PRO A 23 -19.19 0.68 -3.58
CA PRO A 23 -17.84 0.35 -4.00
C PRO A 23 -17.50 -1.14 -3.97
N ALA A 24 -18.22 -1.94 -3.17
CA ALA A 24 -18.05 -3.39 -3.15
C ALA A 24 -18.47 -4.06 -4.47
N ARG A 25 -19.28 -3.37 -5.29
CA ARG A 25 -19.73 -3.85 -6.61
C ARG A 25 -18.83 -3.37 -7.74
N CYS A 26 -17.89 -2.47 -7.49
CA CYS A 26 -16.97 -2.00 -8.50
C CYS A 26 -15.72 -2.88 -8.54
N PRO A 27 -15.17 -3.21 -9.72
CA PRO A 27 -13.84 -3.79 -9.80
C PRO A 27 -12.82 -2.82 -9.20
N ARG A 28 -11.77 -3.34 -8.55
CA ARG A 28 -10.78 -2.54 -7.84
C ARG A 28 -9.37 -2.86 -8.32
N VAL A 29 -8.58 -1.83 -8.60
CA VAL A 29 -7.18 -1.97 -8.98
C VAL A 29 -6.31 -1.30 -7.92
N VAL A 30 -5.41 -2.07 -7.29
CA VAL A 30 -4.45 -1.49 -6.34
C VAL A 30 -3.28 -0.85 -7.09
N VAL A 31 -2.82 0.32 -6.63
CA VAL A 31 -1.58 0.94 -7.13
C VAL A 31 -0.51 0.90 -6.06
N THR A 32 0.49 0.07 -6.29
CA THR A 32 1.65 -0.14 -5.42
C THR A 32 2.94 0.32 -6.10
N GLY A 33 4.06 0.32 -5.38
CA GLY A 33 5.33 0.86 -5.85
C GLY A 33 5.68 2.16 -5.14
N ASP A 34 6.39 3.04 -5.86
CA ASP A 34 6.97 4.26 -5.30
C ASP A 34 5.96 5.13 -4.56
N PHE A 35 6.33 5.52 -3.34
CA PHE A 35 5.42 6.18 -2.38
C PHE A 35 4.86 7.50 -2.93
N PHE A 36 5.58 8.19 -3.81
CA PHE A 36 5.22 9.50 -4.33
C PHE A 36 4.61 9.41 -5.73
N LEU A 37 5.20 8.61 -6.62
CA LEU A 37 4.74 8.51 -8.01
C LEU A 37 3.32 7.96 -8.12
N ARG A 38 2.95 7.01 -7.26
CA ARG A 38 1.57 6.49 -7.20
C ARG A 38 0.51 7.52 -6.81
N LEU A 39 0.94 8.67 -6.29
CA LEU A 39 0.09 9.81 -5.94
C LEU A 39 0.37 11.05 -6.79
N SER A 40 1.19 10.91 -7.84
CA SER A 40 1.54 12.02 -8.71
C SER A 40 0.29 12.52 -9.48
N PRO A 41 0.17 13.83 -9.72
CA PRO A 41 -0.96 14.38 -10.49
C PRO A 41 -1.05 13.80 -11.90
N SER A 42 0.09 13.53 -12.55
CA SER A 42 0.14 12.92 -13.88
C SER A 42 -0.51 11.53 -13.90
N PHE A 43 -0.23 10.72 -12.87
CA PHE A 43 -0.80 9.37 -12.76
C PHE A 43 -2.26 9.40 -12.27
N LEU A 44 -2.56 10.17 -11.21
CA LEU A 44 -3.91 10.26 -10.64
C LEU A 44 -4.89 11.06 -11.49
N GLY A 45 -4.42 11.82 -12.48
CA GLY A 45 -5.28 12.48 -13.46
C GLY A 45 -5.74 11.50 -14.53
N GLU A 46 -4.93 11.39 -15.59
CA GLU A 46 -5.36 10.78 -16.86
C GLU A 46 -5.59 9.26 -16.74
N VAL A 47 -4.71 8.54 -16.02
CA VAL A 47 -4.83 7.08 -15.84
C VAL A 47 -6.04 6.76 -14.98
N HIS A 48 -6.22 7.44 -13.85
CA HIS A 48 -7.38 7.25 -12.97
C HIS A 48 -8.70 7.47 -13.71
N GLU A 49 -8.80 8.53 -14.52
CA GLU A 49 -10.01 8.82 -15.31
C GLU A 49 -10.35 7.71 -16.30
N LEU A 50 -9.35 7.08 -16.95
CA LEU A 50 -9.56 5.96 -17.86
C LEU A 50 -10.24 4.77 -17.16
N TYR A 51 -9.78 4.40 -15.96
CA TYR A 51 -10.40 3.35 -15.14
C TYR A 51 -11.79 3.77 -14.65
N ALA A 52 -11.93 5.00 -14.17
CA ALA A 52 -13.19 5.51 -13.63
C ALA A 52 -14.32 5.53 -14.68
N ARG A 53 -14.01 5.87 -15.95
CA ARG A 53 -14.97 5.79 -17.07
C ARG A 53 -15.52 4.39 -17.32
N ARG A 54 -14.84 3.36 -16.82
CA ARG A 54 -15.24 1.95 -16.93
C ARG A 54 -15.80 1.40 -15.62
N GLY A 55 -16.06 2.26 -14.63
CA GLY A 55 -16.59 1.87 -13.33
C GLY A 55 -15.59 1.14 -12.43
N ILE A 56 -14.29 1.25 -12.72
CA ILE A 56 -13.22 0.62 -11.94
C ILE A 56 -12.68 1.63 -10.93
N ILE A 57 -12.51 1.21 -9.69
CA ILE A 57 -11.93 2.03 -8.62
C ILE A 57 -10.42 1.77 -8.56
N VAL A 58 -9.63 2.82 -8.80
CA VAL A 58 -8.18 2.78 -8.61
C VAL A 58 -7.85 3.16 -7.17
N VAL A 59 -7.14 2.29 -6.46
CA VAL A 59 -6.85 2.42 -5.04
C VAL A 59 -5.33 2.54 -4.85
N PRO A 60 -4.78 3.76 -4.91
CA PRO A 60 -3.38 3.95 -4.58
C PRO A 60 -3.14 3.67 -3.10
N VAL A 61 -2.05 2.96 -2.81
CA VAL A 61 -1.63 2.72 -1.44
C VAL A 61 -1.23 4.05 -0.80
N GLY A 62 -1.68 4.31 0.43
CA GLY A 62 -1.58 5.63 1.05
C GLY A 62 -0.17 6.00 1.49
N LEU A 63 0.12 7.30 1.68
CA LEU A 63 1.39 7.77 2.26
C LEU A 63 1.64 7.28 3.69
N ASN A 64 0.58 6.90 4.40
CA ASN A 64 0.71 6.35 5.74
C ASN A 64 1.45 5.00 5.73
N GLU A 65 1.48 4.28 4.60
CA GLU A 65 2.33 3.09 4.42
C GLU A 65 3.81 3.44 4.60
N LEU A 66 4.29 4.54 4.00
CA LEU A 66 5.68 5.00 4.14
C LEU A 66 6.02 5.26 5.61
N LEU A 67 5.12 5.92 6.35
CA LEU A 67 5.35 6.22 7.76
C LEU A 67 5.38 4.94 8.61
N LEU A 68 4.45 4.03 8.38
CA LEU A 68 4.39 2.74 9.08
C LEU A 68 5.60 1.87 8.73
N TYR A 69 6.01 1.84 7.47
CA TYR A 69 7.20 1.15 6.99
C TYR A 69 8.45 1.71 7.67
N ALA A 70 8.64 3.03 7.68
CA ALA A 70 9.80 3.66 8.31
C ALA A 70 9.89 3.35 9.81
N ALA A 71 8.76 3.36 10.51
CA ALA A 71 8.71 2.99 11.93
C ALA A 71 8.96 1.49 12.14
N TYR A 72 8.46 0.63 11.25
CA TYR A 72 8.56 -0.83 11.38
C TYR A 72 9.93 -1.38 10.96
N ALA A 73 10.52 -0.88 9.87
CA ALA A 73 11.74 -1.45 9.28
C ALA A 73 12.94 -1.42 10.25
N GLY A 74 13.14 -0.30 10.96
CA GLY A 74 14.21 -0.22 11.96
C GLY A 74 13.98 -1.16 13.15
N MET A 75 12.71 -1.32 13.57
CA MET A 75 12.32 -2.26 14.61
C MET A 75 12.52 -3.72 14.14
N ALA A 76 12.19 -4.03 12.88
CA ALA A 76 12.38 -5.32 12.25
C ALA A 76 13.86 -5.72 12.19
N SER A 77 14.71 -4.82 11.69
CA SER A 77 16.16 -5.05 11.62
C SER A 77 16.79 -5.27 13.00
N ALA A 78 16.40 -4.48 14.01
CA ALA A 78 16.89 -4.67 15.37
C ALA A 78 16.41 -6.00 15.99
N ALA A 79 15.14 -6.37 15.82
CA ALA A 79 14.60 -7.64 16.32
C ALA A 79 15.28 -8.85 15.67
N GLU A 80 15.51 -8.79 14.35
CA GLU A 80 16.22 -9.81 13.58
C GLU A 80 17.65 -10.00 14.10
N GLY A 81 18.37 -8.91 14.38
CA GLY A 81 19.70 -8.96 15.02
C GLY A 81 19.71 -9.60 16.41
N TRP A 82 18.56 -9.66 17.08
CA TRP A 82 18.38 -10.35 18.36
C TRP A 82 17.83 -11.77 18.23
N GLY A 83 17.53 -12.23 17.02
CA GLY A 83 16.85 -13.52 16.78
C GLY A 83 15.42 -13.55 17.33
N LEU A 84 14.76 -12.39 17.42
CA LEU A 84 13.41 -12.24 17.95
C LEU A 84 12.44 -11.75 16.87
N PRO A 85 11.16 -12.16 16.93
CA PRO A 85 10.17 -11.62 16.01
C PRO A 85 9.92 -10.13 16.32
N PRO A 86 9.84 -9.26 15.30
CA PRO A 86 9.46 -7.86 15.48
C PRO A 86 8.06 -7.70 16.05
N ASP A 87 7.81 -6.52 16.63
CA ASP A 87 6.55 -6.17 17.30
C ASP A 87 6.05 -7.19 18.35
N SER A 88 6.95 -8.00 18.92
CA SER A 88 6.62 -9.02 19.90
C SER A 88 6.91 -8.55 21.34
N ALA A 89 6.16 -9.09 22.30
CA ALA A 89 6.37 -8.80 23.72
C ALA A 89 7.80 -9.16 24.18
N ARG A 90 8.39 -10.21 23.59
CA ARG A 90 9.77 -10.63 23.88
C ARG A 90 10.78 -9.61 23.38
N ALA A 91 10.65 -9.13 22.14
CA ALA A 91 11.54 -8.12 21.58
C ALA A 91 11.43 -6.79 22.34
N ALA A 92 10.21 -6.37 22.73
CA ALA A 92 10.01 -5.19 23.56
C ALA A 92 10.65 -5.33 24.95
N ALA A 93 10.44 -6.46 25.64
CA ALA A 93 11.06 -6.71 26.95
C ALA A 93 12.60 -6.72 26.86
N TYR A 94 13.13 -7.34 25.80
CA TYR A 94 14.57 -7.37 25.54
C TYR A 94 15.15 -5.98 25.28
N ALA A 95 14.44 -5.14 24.52
CA ALA A 95 14.80 -3.76 24.28
C ALA A 95 14.77 -2.92 25.58
N CYS A 96 13.82 -3.17 26.49
CA CYS A 96 13.77 -2.53 27.80
C CYS A 96 14.98 -2.88 28.68
N ILE A 97 15.41 -4.15 28.70
CA ILE A 97 16.63 -4.56 29.41
C ILE A 97 17.85 -3.83 28.85
N ARG A 98 17.85 -3.55 27.54
CA ARG A 98 18.91 -2.84 26.82
C ARG A 98 18.65 -1.35 26.64
N PHE A 99 17.84 -0.73 27.49
CA PHE A 99 17.47 0.67 27.36
C PHE A 99 18.66 1.64 27.39
N TYR A 100 19.79 1.28 28.01
CA TYR A 100 20.98 2.15 27.98
C TYR A 100 21.80 2.02 26.69
N GLN A 101 21.54 1.01 25.87
CA GLN A 101 22.17 0.82 24.56
C GLN A 101 21.37 1.54 23.46
N PRO A 102 22.03 2.16 22.47
CA PRO A 102 21.34 2.84 21.38
C PRO A 102 20.33 1.96 20.64
N GLU A 103 20.66 0.69 20.43
CA GLU A 103 19.78 -0.29 19.77
C GLU A 103 18.45 -0.48 20.49
N GLY A 104 18.48 -0.69 21.81
CA GLY A 104 17.27 -0.85 22.63
C GLY A 104 16.42 0.42 22.67
N ARG A 105 17.05 1.59 22.78
CA ARG A 105 16.36 2.89 22.74
C ARG A 105 15.68 3.14 21.40
N ASN A 106 16.40 2.89 20.31
CA ASN A 106 15.88 3.08 18.96
C ASN A 106 14.73 2.12 18.68
N TYR A 107 14.86 0.85 19.08
CA TYR A 107 13.76 -0.11 18.99
C TYR A 107 12.52 0.37 19.71
N LEU A 108 12.63 0.80 20.98
CA LEU A 108 11.48 1.25 21.77
C LEU A 108 10.85 2.52 21.20
N ALA A 109 11.67 3.46 20.69
CA ALA A 109 11.18 4.66 20.02
C ALA A 109 10.42 4.32 18.73
N SER A 110 10.98 3.47 17.87
CA SER A 110 10.34 2.96 16.66
C SER A 110 9.06 2.18 16.96
N TRP A 111 9.08 1.33 17.99
CA TRP A 111 7.92 0.57 18.45
C TRP A 111 6.79 1.50 18.94
N ALA A 112 7.12 2.50 19.77
CA ALA A 112 6.14 3.49 20.22
C ALA A 112 5.57 4.31 19.04
N ALA A 113 6.42 4.72 18.09
CA ALA A 113 6.00 5.42 16.88
C ALA A 113 5.09 4.54 16.02
N TYR A 114 5.44 3.27 15.80
CA TYR A 114 4.64 2.30 15.05
C TYR A 114 3.27 2.09 15.69
N ARG A 115 3.22 1.89 17.02
CA ARG A 115 1.96 1.76 17.77
C ARG A 115 1.10 3.02 17.68
N GLY A 116 1.71 4.20 17.79
CA GLY A 116 1.03 5.48 17.60
C GLY A 116 0.44 5.62 16.20
N LEU A 117 1.22 5.36 15.16
CA LEU A 117 0.79 5.43 13.76
C LEU A 117 -0.34 4.45 13.46
N ARG A 118 -0.25 3.19 13.92
CA ARG A 118 -1.33 2.19 13.81
C ARG A 118 -2.60 2.68 14.51
N TYR A 119 -2.48 3.26 15.71
CA TYR A 119 -3.63 3.82 16.42
C TYR A 119 -4.29 4.97 15.64
N TYR A 120 -3.50 5.90 15.09
CA TYR A 120 -4.03 7.00 14.28
C TYR A 120 -4.67 6.51 12.98
N GLU A 121 -4.05 5.55 12.28
CA GLU A 121 -4.64 4.93 11.08
C GLU A 121 -6.02 4.32 11.43
N GLN A 122 -6.11 3.49 12.46
CA GLN A 122 -7.36 2.86 12.87
C GLN A 122 -8.41 3.88 13.35
N ARG A 123 -7.97 4.97 13.98
CA ARG A 123 -8.86 6.08 14.34
C ARG A 123 -9.45 6.74 13.09
N TYR A 124 -8.63 7.12 12.11
CA TYR A 124 -9.11 7.76 10.89
C TYR A 124 -9.97 6.81 10.06
N ARG A 125 -9.56 5.56 9.89
CA ARG A 125 -10.36 4.55 9.18
C ARG A 125 -11.76 4.43 9.80
N ARG A 126 -11.87 4.33 11.13
CA ARG A 126 -13.17 4.30 11.82
C ARG A 126 -14.04 5.53 11.55
N LEU A 127 -13.44 6.72 11.49
CA LEU A 127 -14.17 7.95 11.16
C LEU A 127 -14.70 7.91 9.71
N PHE A 128 -13.90 7.44 8.76
CA PHE A 128 -14.27 7.34 7.35
C PHE A 128 -15.15 6.12 7.02
N LEU A 129 -15.31 5.13 7.91
CA LEU A 129 -16.23 3.99 7.67
C LEU A 129 -17.66 4.47 7.35
N ARG A 130 -18.10 5.56 7.97
CA ARG A 130 -19.44 6.14 7.77
C ARG A 130 -19.68 6.66 6.35
N THR A 131 -18.62 6.91 5.58
CA THR A 131 -18.77 7.37 4.19
C THR A 131 -19.09 6.23 3.23
N GLY A 132 -18.88 4.96 3.62
CA GLY A 132 -19.00 3.82 2.72
C GLY A 132 -17.93 3.77 1.62
N LEU A 133 -16.97 4.71 1.60
CA LEU A 133 -15.93 4.85 0.56
C LEU A 133 -14.56 4.30 0.98
N LEU A 134 -14.48 3.60 2.12
CA LEU A 134 -13.24 2.98 2.58
C LEU A 134 -12.99 1.65 1.86
N VAL A 135 -12.48 1.74 0.62
CA VAL A 135 -12.34 0.61 -0.32
C VAL A 135 -11.06 -0.21 -0.19
N GLY A 136 -9.99 0.39 0.32
CA GLY A 136 -8.71 -0.28 0.51
C GLY A 136 -8.58 -0.90 1.90
N GLY A 137 -7.86 -2.03 2.00
CA GLY A 137 -7.47 -2.63 3.28
C GLY A 137 -6.68 -1.66 4.17
N GLY A 138 -6.49 -2.03 5.44
CA GLY A 138 -5.53 -1.35 6.32
C GLY A 138 -4.10 -1.64 5.87
N HIS A 139 -3.15 -0.79 6.24
CA HIS A 139 -1.74 -0.98 5.91
C HIS A 139 -1.06 -1.84 6.99
N ASP A 140 -1.27 -3.15 6.91
CA ASP A 140 -0.62 -4.06 7.84
C ASP A 140 0.82 -4.35 7.40
N ILE A 141 1.73 -3.43 7.73
CA ILE A 141 3.14 -3.54 7.36
C ILE A 141 3.79 -4.84 7.85
N SER A 142 3.41 -5.36 9.03
CA SER A 142 3.95 -6.62 9.52
C SER A 142 3.60 -7.74 8.54
N ARG A 143 2.32 -7.82 8.14
CA ARG A 143 1.86 -8.78 7.14
C ARG A 143 2.51 -8.59 5.78
N LEU A 144 2.76 -7.35 5.36
CA LEU A 144 3.46 -7.08 4.09
C LEU A 144 4.90 -7.60 4.13
N PHE A 145 5.62 -7.40 5.24
CA PHE A 145 6.95 -7.97 5.45
C PHE A 145 6.90 -9.50 5.41
N ASP A 146 5.94 -10.11 6.12
CA ASP A 146 5.79 -11.57 6.14
C ASP A 146 5.53 -12.13 4.73
N ARG A 147 4.56 -11.56 3.99
CA ARG A 147 4.23 -11.94 2.61
C ARG A 147 5.42 -11.74 1.65
N ALA A 148 6.17 -10.66 1.81
CA ALA A 148 7.31 -10.37 0.95
C ALA A 148 8.51 -11.29 1.25
N SER A 149 8.69 -11.72 2.51
CA SER A 149 9.85 -12.49 2.94
C SER A 149 10.03 -13.84 2.22
N GLU A 150 8.95 -14.38 1.65
CA GLU A 150 8.98 -15.60 0.82
C GLU A 150 9.66 -15.38 -0.55
N HIS A 151 9.76 -14.12 -1.00
CA HIS A 151 10.25 -13.77 -2.34
C HIS A 151 11.44 -12.81 -2.35
N ILE A 152 11.61 -11.99 -1.31
CA ILE A 152 12.69 -11.01 -1.20
C ILE A 152 13.27 -11.00 0.21
N SER A 153 14.60 -10.89 0.28
CA SER A 153 15.29 -10.75 1.56
C SER A 153 14.84 -9.47 2.28
N PRO A 154 14.51 -9.53 3.58
CA PRO A 154 14.24 -8.35 4.41
C PRO A 154 15.41 -7.34 4.45
N ALA A 155 16.62 -7.78 4.08
CA ALA A 155 17.79 -6.90 3.97
C ALA A 155 17.71 -5.90 2.80
N ILE A 156 16.81 -6.11 1.83
CA ILE A 156 16.58 -5.14 0.76
C ILE A 156 15.76 -3.97 1.31
N VAL A 157 16.45 -2.88 1.59
CA VAL A 157 15.85 -1.65 2.10
C VAL A 157 15.14 -0.89 0.98
N GLY A 158 13.98 -0.33 1.30
CA GLY A 158 13.25 0.59 0.44
C GLY A 158 11.84 0.08 0.16
N GLU A 159 11.30 0.49 -0.97
CA GLU A 159 9.92 0.21 -1.34
C GLU A 159 9.69 -1.23 -1.82
N ALA A 160 10.74 -2.02 -2.03
CA ALA A 160 10.60 -3.35 -2.61
C ALA A 160 9.73 -4.27 -1.75
N ILE A 161 9.97 -4.31 -0.43
CA ILE A 161 9.19 -5.12 0.52
C ILE A 161 7.70 -4.73 0.52
N PRO A 162 7.32 -3.47 0.79
CA PRO A 162 5.89 -3.09 0.78
C PRO A 162 5.27 -3.26 -0.61
N THR A 163 6.02 -3.02 -1.69
CA THR A 163 5.53 -3.18 -3.06
C THR A 163 5.17 -4.63 -3.37
N VAL A 164 6.11 -5.54 -3.10
CA VAL A 164 5.94 -6.99 -3.31
C VAL A 164 4.85 -7.53 -2.39
N GLY A 165 4.92 -7.23 -1.08
CA GLY A 165 3.94 -7.71 -0.12
C GLY A 165 2.51 -7.29 -0.48
N LYS A 166 2.32 -6.05 -0.95
CA LYS A 166 1.01 -5.55 -1.36
C LYS A 166 0.52 -6.18 -2.67
N GLY A 167 1.42 -6.35 -3.64
CA GLY A 167 1.08 -6.99 -4.91
C GLY A 167 0.67 -8.45 -4.73
N ILE A 168 1.37 -9.20 -3.88
CA ILE A 168 1.03 -10.59 -3.55
C ILE A 168 -0.31 -10.67 -2.81
N ALA A 169 -0.54 -9.79 -1.83
CA ALA A 169 -1.78 -9.78 -1.06
C ALA A 169 -2.99 -9.24 -1.85
N ALA A 170 -2.81 -8.75 -3.08
CA ALA A 170 -3.86 -8.04 -3.80
C ALA A 170 -5.11 -8.92 -4.04
N GLY A 171 -4.92 -10.17 -4.45
CA GLY A 171 -6.04 -11.11 -4.65
C GLY A 171 -6.78 -11.41 -3.35
N ASP A 172 -6.07 -11.71 -2.28
CA ASP A 172 -6.62 -11.94 -0.94
C ASP A 172 -7.41 -10.75 -0.39
N GLU A 173 -7.03 -9.53 -0.78
CA GLU A 173 -7.70 -8.28 -0.39
C GLU A 173 -8.88 -7.91 -1.32
N GLY A 174 -9.15 -8.76 -2.32
CA GLY A 174 -10.27 -8.63 -3.25
C GLY A 174 -10.05 -7.57 -4.33
N TYR A 175 -8.80 -7.28 -4.68
CA TYR A 175 -8.49 -6.49 -5.87
C TYR A 175 -8.56 -7.38 -7.12
N ASP A 176 -8.98 -6.77 -8.23
CA ASP A 176 -9.18 -7.43 -9.53
C ASP A 176 -8.00 -7.17 -10.49
N GLY A 177 -7.04 -6.32 -10.09
CA GLY A 177 -5.79 -6.07 -10.80
C GLY A 177 -4.81 -5.23 -10.01
N ILE A 178 -3.58 -5.15 -10.52
CA ILE A 178 -2.46 -4.47 -9.89
C ILE A 178 -1.84 -3.48 -10.88
N ILE A 179 -1.54 -2.28 -10.42
CA ILE A 179 -0.58 -1.38 -11.06
C ILE A 179 0.65 -1.27 -10.15
N ALA A 180 1.83 -1.61 -10.67
CA ALA A 180 3.09 -1.34 -10.01
C ALA A 180 3.78 -0.15 -10.71
N ILE A 181 4.02 0.94 -9.98
CA ILE A 181 4.65 2.15 -10.53
C ILE A 181 5.99 2.43 -9.84
N GLY A 182 6.99 2.86 -10.59
CA GLY A 182 8.25 3.29 -10.00
C GLY A 182 9.01 4.27 -10.89
N PRO A 183 10.05 4.93 -10.34
CA PRO A 183 10.89 5.83 -11.10
C PRO A 183 11.67 5.06 -12.15
N PHE A 184 11.96 5.71 -13.27
CA PHE A 184 12.89 5.20 -14.25
C PHE A 184 14.23 4.80 -13.59
N ASN A 185 14.72 3.60 -13.90
CA ASN A 185 15.95 3.03 -13.32
C ASN A 185 15.97 2.83 -11.78
N CYS A 186 14.81 2.81 -11.12
CA CYS A 186 14.74 2.52 -9.69
C CYS A 186 14.95 1.02 -9.41
N LEU A 187 16.07 0.66 -8.77
CA LEU A 187 16.42 -0.74 -8.47
C LEU A 187 15.36 -1.45 -7.60
N PRO A 188 14.87 -0.90 -6.46
CA PRO A 188 13.78 -1.51 -5.70
C PRO A 188 12.53 -1.81 -6.53
N PHE A 189 12.17 -0.91 -7.44
CA PHE A 189 11.04 -1.13 -8.35
C PHE A 189 11.31 -2.28 -9.32
N ARG A 190 12.50 -2.36 -9.92
CA ARG A 190 12.86 -3.47 -10.82
C ARG A 190 12.84 -4.83 -10.15
N ILE A 191 13.31 -4.91 -8.91
CA ILE A 191 13.21 -6.13 -8.11
C ILE A 191 11.74 -6.51 -7.90
N SER A 192 10.91 -5.53 -7.54
CA SER A 192 9.47 -5.74 -7.34
C SER A 192 8.78 -6.22 -8.62
N GLU A 193 9.09 -5.60 -9.76
CA GLU A 193 8.57 -5.99 -11.07
C GLU A 193 8.96 -7.43 -11.45
N ALA A 194 10.22 -7.80 -11.22
CA ALA A 194 10.74 -9.13 -11.52
C ALA A 194 10.08 -10.23 -10.68
N ILE A 195 9.61 -9.90 -9.47
CA ILE A 195 8.87 -10.81 -8.59
C ILE A 195 7.37 -10.83 -8.93
N LEU A 196 6.76 -9.65 -9.04
CA LEU A 196 5.31 -9.52 -9.15
C LEU A 196 4.76 -9.97 -10.50
N ARG A 197 5.49 -9.77 -11.60
CA ARG A 197 5.04 -10.21 -12.94
C ARG A 197 4.82 -11.73 -13.00
N PRO A 198 5.82 -12.59 -12.73
CA PRO A 198 5.62 -14.04 -12.78
C PRO A 198 4.61 -14.52 -11.74
N HIS A 199 4.63 -13.99 -10.51
CA HIS A 199 3.65 -14.34 -9.48
C HIS A 199 2.21 -14.02 -9.94
N SER A 200 1.97 -12.81 -10.46
CA SER A 200 0.64 -12.42 -10.93
C SER A 200 0.18 -13.28 -12.10
N MET A 201 1.09 -13.66 -13.01
CA MET A 201 0.77 -14.59 -14.09
C MET A 201 0.37 -15.98 -13.59
N GLN A 202 1.04 -16.50 -12.54
CA GLN A 202 0.72 -17.79 -11.93
C GLN A 202 -0.68 -17.77 -11.26
N GLU A 203 -0.99 -16.68 -10.55
CA GLU A 203 -2.28 -16.49 -9.86
C GLU A 203 -3.41 -16.03 -10.80
N GLY A 204 -3.12 -15.78 -12.08
CA GLY A 204 -4.09 -15.24 -13.04
C GLY A 204 -4.52 -13.80 -12.75
N MET A 205 -3.76 -13.07 -11.94
CA MET A 205 -4.00 -11.67 -11.57
C MET A 205 -3.49 -10.72 -12.67
N PRO A 206 -4.34 -9.84 -13.23
CA PRO A 206 -3.90 -8.79 -14.13
C PRO A 206 -2.91 -7.85 -13.44
N ILE A 207 -1.74 -7.63 -14.07
CA ILE A 207 -0.74 -6.68 -13.60
C ILE A 207 -0.27 -5.79 -14.75
N LEU A 208 -0.22 -4.49 -14.48
CA LEU A 208 0.40 -3.47 -15.33
C LEU A 208 1.55 -2.81 -14.58
N THR A 209 2.72 -2.72 -15.20
CA THR A 209 3.85 -2.00 -14.61
C THR A 209 4.11 -0.71 -15.36
N TYR A 210 4.48 0.34 -14.64
CA TYR A 210 4.75 1.66 -15.20
C TYR A 210 6.04 2.23 -14.65
N GLU A 211 6.95 2.56 -15.55
CA GLU A 211 8.09 3.40 -15.23
C GLU A 211 7.76 4.85 -15.57
N SER A 212 7.79 5.68 -14.55
CA SER A 212 7.58 7.11 -14.70
C SER A 212 8.91 7.85 -14.58
N ASP A 213 9.09 8.83 -15.45
CA ASP A 213 10.11 9.86 -15.36
C ASP A 213 9.63 11.09 -14.54
N GLY A 214 8.42 11.02 -13.98
CA GLY A 214 7.77 12.11 -13.25
C GLY A 214 7.02 13.12 -14.12
N PHE A 215 6.99 12.94 -15.44
CA PHE A 215 6.31 13.85 -16.37
C PHE A 215 4.94 13.30 -16.82
N SER A 216 4.50 13.67 -18.03
CA SER A 216 3.24 13.24 -18.60
C SER A 216 3.29 11.75 -18.96
N VAL A 217 2.13 11.10 -18.81
CA VAL A 217 1.99 9.69 -19.14
C VAL A 217 2.07 9.52 -20.66
N PRO A 218 2.99 8.67 -21.19
CA PRO A 218 3.15 8.54 -22.63
C PRO A 218 1.93 7.82 -23.26
N PRO A 219 1.52 8.18 -24.49
CA PRO A 219 0.39 7.54 -25.17
C PRO A 219 0.52 6.01 -25.31
N ALA A 220 1.75 5.50 -25.35
CA ALA A 220 2.00 4.06 -25.36
C ALA A 220 1.52 3.38 -24.08
N PHE A 221 1.74 4.01 -22.92
CA PHE A 221 1.26 3.50 -21.64
C PHE A 221 -0.26 3.61 -21.52
N LEU A 222 -0.88 4.69 -22.02
CA LEU A 222 -2.35 4.83 -22.01
C LEU A 222 -3.03 3.68 -22.79
N ARG A 223 -2.45 3.23 -23.91
CA ARG A 223 -2.95 2.04 -24.62
C ARG A 223 -2.82 0.76 -23.80
N GLN A 224 -1.74 0.60 -23.04
CA GLN A 224 -1.58 -0.53 -22.12
C GLN A 224 -2.59 -0.48 -20.97
N VAL A 225 -2.92 0.71 -20.48
CA VAL A 225 -4.01 0.92 -19.51
C VAL A 225 -5.35 0.43 -20.06
N GLU A 226 -5.68 0.74 -21.31
CA GLU A 226 -6.92 0.24 -21.93
C GLU A 226 -6.98 -1.29 -22.04
N VAL A 227 -5.85 -1.92 -22.37
CA VAL A 227 -5.73 -3.39 -22.37
C VAL A 227 -5.89 -3.95 -20.96
N HIS A 228 -5.22 -3.35 -19.97
CA HIS A 228 -5.29 -3.78 -18.58
C HIS A 228 -6.71 -3.64 -18.01
N ILE A 229 -7.44 -2.58 -18.36
CA ILE A 229 -8.86 -2.40 -18.03
C ILE A 229 -9.68 -3.61 -18.51
N GLN A 230 -9.49 -4.09 -19.74
CA GLN A 230 -10.22 -5.26 -20.22
C GLN A 230 -9.88 -6.53 -19.43
N GLN A 231 -8.60 -6.70 -19.09
CA GLN A 231 -8.15 -7.83 -18.26
C GLN A 231 -8.76 -7.79 -16.86
N VAL A 232 -8.81 -6.62 -16.23
CA VAL A 232 -9.43 -6.41 -14.91
C VAL A 232 -10.92 -6.72 -14.93
N LEU A 233 -11.66 -6.24 -15.94
CA LEU A 233 -13.09 -6.52 -16.08
C LEU A 233 -13.34 -8.02 -16.28
N ALA A 234 -12.52 -8.69 -17.08
CA ALA A 234 -12.60 -10.14 -17.26
C ALA A 234 -12.28 -10.90 -15.96
N ASN A 235 -11.29 -10.46 -15.20
CA ASN A 235 -10.90 -11.07 -13.93
C ASN A 235 -12.00 -10.93 -12.86
N GLY A 236 -12.53 -9.72 -12.68
CA GLY A 236 -13.60 -9.46 -11.70
C GLY A 236 -14.92 -10.17 -12.02
N SER A 237 -15.15 -10.59 -13.27
CA SER A 237 -16.29 -11.43 -13.64
C SER A 237 -16.14 -12.91 -13.25
N ARG A 238 -14.90 -13.38 -13.01
CA ARG A 238 -14.61 -14.78 -12.62
C ARG A 238 -14.69 -15.02 -11.11
N GLY A 239 -14.44 -13.97 -10.31
CA GLY A 239 -14.44 -14.03 -8.85
C GLY A 239 -15.79 -13.71 -8.18
N ARG A 240 -16.86 -13.48 -8.96
CA ARG A 240 -18.21 -13.18 -8.47
C ARG A 240 -19.20 -14.27 -8.82
#